data_AF-A0A7K4B2T6-F1
#
_entry.id   AF-A0A7K4B2T6-F1
#
_cell.length_a   1.000
_cell.length_b   1.000
_cell.length_c   1.000
_cell.angle_alpha   90.00
_cell.angle_beta   90.00
_cell.angle_gamma   90.00
#
_symmetry.space_group_name_H-M   'P 1'
#
loop_
_entity.id
_entity.type
_entity.pdbx_description
1 polymer ?
#
loop_
_entity_poly.entity_id
_entity_poly.type
_entity_poly.pdbx_seq_one_letter_code
_entity_poly.pdbx_strand_id
1 'polypeptide(L)'
;MIFELKWRLDSIQPGFLKDPHYQILIGTLYGKLRELGYSFHEPLQTSNIPDEMVPYIVQHRFRPSKEQWPLVQIGSGILTLNDTTHYSWPDFSKRIRDLV
;
A
#
# COMPACT_ATOMS: atom_id res chain seq x y z
N MET A 1 -1.30 15.90 0.20
CA MET A 1 -0.77 15.31 -1.04
C MET A 1 -1.13 13.85 -1.12
N ILE A 2 -1.39 13.37 -2.33
CA ILE A 2 -1.71 11.99 -2.63
C ILE A 2 -0.75 11.53 -3.72
N PHE A 3 -0.14 10.37 -3.50
CA PHE A 3 0.61 9.62 -4.51
C PHE A 3 -0.07 8.26 -4.65
N GLU A 4 -0.31 7.83 -5.89
CA GLU A 4 -0.87 6.54 -6.22
C GLU A 4 -0.03 5.90 -7.33
N LEU A 5 0.43 4.68 -7.07
CA LEU A 5 1.08 3.81 -8.04
C LEU A 5 0.15 2.64 -8.33
N LYS A 6 -0.14 2.42 -9.61
CA LYS A 6 -0.82 1.22 -10.10
C LYS A 6 0.09 0.48 -11.05
N TRP A 7 0.18 -0.84 -10.91
CA TRP A 7 0.94 -1.70 -11.82
C TRP A 7 0.04 -2.74 -12.46
N ARG A 8 0.46 -3.24 -13.62
CA ARG A 8 -0.33 -4.22 -14.37
C ARG A 8 -0.44 -5.52 -13.58
N LEU A 9 -1.68 -6.03 -13.50
CA LEU A 9 -1.98 -7.39 -13.05
C LEU A 9 -2.22 -8.30 -14.26
N ASP A 10 -1.91 -9.59 -14.11
CA ASP A 10 -2.12 -10.57 -15.17
C ASP A 10 -3.49 -11.24 -15.03
N SER A 11 -4.18 -11.41 -16.16
CA SER A 11 -5.47 -12.11 -16.20
C SER A 11 -5.25 -13.61 -16.14
N ILE A 12 -5.75 -14.26 -15.08
CA ILE A 12 -5.74 -15.73 -14.98
C ILE A 12 -7.01 -16.32 -15.61
N GLN A 13 -8.15 -15.64 -15.41
CA GLN A 13 -9.45 -15.99 -15.96
C GLN A 13 -10.33 -14.73 -16.04
N PRO A 14 -11.39 -14.70 -16.85
CA PRO A 14 -12.24 -13.51 -16.96
C PRO A 14 -12.74 -13.03 -15.61
N GLY A 15 -12.43 -11.77 -15.25
CA GLY A 15 -12.80 -11.16 -13.97
C GLY A 15 -11.84 -11.40 -12.81
N PHE A 16 -10.74 -12.14 -13.02
CA PHE A 16 -9.73 -12.41 -11.99
C PHE A 16 -8.35 -11.98 -12.47
N LEU A 17 -7.75 -11.05 -11.73
CA LEU A 17 -6.46 -10.46 -12.07
C LEU A 17 -5.49 -10.67 -10.91
N LYS A 18 -4.27 -11.10 -11.17
CA LYS A 18 -3.30 -11.43 -10.12
C LYS A 18 -1.93 -10.89 -10.41
N ASP A 19 -1.26 -10.50 -9.33
CA ASP A 19 0.18 -10.38 -9.27
C ASP A 19 0.71 -11.63 -8.54
N PRO A 20 1.48 -12.51 -9.20
CA PRO A 20 1.97 -13.74 -8.58
C PRO A 20 2.90 -13.50 -7.39
N HIS A 21 3.44 -12.29 -7.25
CA HIS A 21 4.38 -11.91 -6.20
C HIS A 21 3.77 -11.00 -5.13
N TYR A 22 2.47 -10.68 -5.21
CA TYR A 22 1.82 -9.76 -4.27
C TYR A 22 2.00 -10.16 -2.79
N GLN A 23 1.86 -11.45 -2.48
CA GLN A 23 2.02 -11.97 -1.11
C GLN A 23 3.48 -11.85 -0.59
N ILE A 24 4.47 -11.88 -1.47
CA ILE A 24 5.86 -11.61 -1.11
C ILE A 24 6.06 -10.10 -0.92
N LEU A 25 5.56 -9.30 -1.87
CA LEU A 25 5.64 -7.85 -1.84
C LEU A 25 5.11 -7.27 -0.54
N ILE A 26 3.94 -7.71 -0.07
CA ILE A 26 3.35 -7.21 1.18
C ILE A 26 4.23 -7.53 2.39
N GLY A 27 4.81 -8.73 2.46
CA GLY A 27 5.72 -9.12 3.54
C GLY A 27 7.00 -8.27 3.55
N THR A 28 7.61 -8.08 2.38
CA THR A 28 8.81 -7.22 2.23
C THR A 28 8.50 -5.77 2.57
N LEU A 29 7.36 -5.24 2.08
CA LEU A 29 6.92 -3.89 2.35
C LEU A 29 6.63 -3.68 3.84
N TYR A 30 6.02 -4.65 4.51
CA TYR A 30 5.79 -4.60 5.96
C TYR A 30 7.10 -4.38 6.72
N GLY A 31 8.14 -5.17 6.43
CA GLY A 31 9.46 -5.02 7.05
C GLY A 31 10.04 -3.63 6.83
N LYS A 32 10.08 -3.18 5.57
CA LYS A 32 10.58 -1.85 5.18
C LYS A 32 9.83 -0.71 5.86
N LEU A 33 8.50 -0.79 5.92
CA LEU A 33 7.65 0.23 6.55
C LEU A 33 7.86 0.31 8.06
N ARG A 34 8.12 -0.81 8.73
CA ARG A 34 8.47 -0.82 10.16
C ARG A 34 9.78 -0.08 10.42
N GLU A 35 10.79 -0.27 9.58
CA GLU A 35 12.07 0.46 9.67
C GLU A 35 11.89 1.97 9.45
N LEU A 36 10.99 2.35 8.54
CA LEU A 36 10.63 3.74 8.26
C LEU A 36 9.70 4.38 9.31
N GLY A 37 9.35 3.66 10.38
CA GLY A 37 8.57 4.18 11.50
C GLY A 37 7.05 4.03 11.37
N TYR A 38 6.53 3.32 10.37
CA TYR A 38 5.10 3.01 10.23
C TYR A 38 4.72 1.81 11.11
N SER A 39 4.61 2.06 12.41
CA SER A 39 4.46 1.00 13.41
C SER A 39 3.02 0.47 13.56
N PHE A 40 2.02 1.16 13.03
CA PHE A 40 0.62 0.78 13.14
C PHE A 40 0.11 0.19 11.83
N HIS A 41 -0.14 -1.12 11.83
CA HIS A 41 -0.76 -1.85 10.71
C HIS A 41 -2.25 -2.08 10.99
N GLU A 42 -3.08 -1.78 9.99
CA GLU A 42 -4.52 -1.98 10.01
C GLU A 42 -4.93 -2.76 8.74
N PRO A 43 -5.37 -4.03 8.85
CA PRO A 43 -6.05 -4.70 7.75
C PRO A 43 -7.43 -4.08 7.53
N LEU A 44 -7.84 -3.90 6.27
CA LEU A 44 -9.17 -3.44 5.90
C LEU A 44 -10.10 -4.63 5.67
N GLN A 45 -11.42 -4.42 5.61
CA GLN A 45 -12.37 -5.51 5.36
C GLN A 45 -12.06 -6.31 4.07
N THR A 46 -11.50 -5.64 3.08
CA THR A 46 -11.07 -6.21 1.79
C THR A 46 -9.87 -7.15 1.90
N SER A 47 -9.11 -7.16 3.00
CA SER A 47 -8.03 -8.13 3.21
C SER A 47 -8.54 -9.55 3.46
N ASN A 48 -9.83 -9.72 3.76
CA ASN A 48 -10.47 -11.02 3.93
C ASN A 48 -10.93 -11.63 2.60
N ILE A 49 -10.82 -10.89 1.50
CA ILE A 49 -11.19 -11.33 0.15
C ILE A 49 -9.90 -11.72 -0.59
N PRO A 50 -9.87 -12.85 -1.32
CA PRO A 50 -8.71 -13.24 -2.14
C PRO A 50 -8.28 -12.11 -3.07
N ASP A 51 -6.98 -11.88 -3.19
CA ASP A 51 -6.45 -10.70 -3.88
C ASP A 51 -6.77 -10.70 -5.38
N GLU A 52 -6.94 -11.88 -5.99
CA GLU A 52 -7.35 -12.03 -7.38
C GLU A 52 -8.78 -11.54 -7.68
N MET A 53 -9.62 -11.40 -6.66
CA MET A 53 -11.02 -10.95 -6.77
C MET A 53 -11.18 -9.45 -6.52
N VAL A 54 -10.16 -8.79 -5.95
CA VAL A 54 -10.21 -7.35 -5.59
C VAL A 54 -9.01 -6.58 -6.16
N PRO A 55 -8.84 -6.60 -7.50
CA PRO A 55 -7.72 -5.93 -8.13
C PRO A 55 -7.80 -4.41 -7.95
N TYR A 56 -6.66 -3.78 -7.69
CA TYR A 56 -6.54 -2.34 -7.47
C TYR A 56 -7.35 -1.81 -6.28
N ILE A 57 -7.75 -2.67 -5.36
CA ILE A 57 -8.42 -2.31 -4.13
C ILE A 57 -7.43 -2.43 -2.97
N VAL A 58 -7.32 -1.36 -2.19
CA VAL A 58 -6.49 -1.36 -0.98
C VAL A 58 -7.02 -2.42 0.00
N GLN A 59 -6.10 -3.20 0.56
CA GLN A 59 -6.39 -4.22 1.56
C GLN A 59 -5.70 -3.95 2.91
N HIS A 60 -4.55 -3.29 2.89
CA HIS A 60 -3.78 -3.01 4.09
C HIS A 60 -3.38 -1.55 4.18
N ARG A 61 -3.26 -1.10 5.43
CA ARG A 61 -2.96 0.28 5.77
C ARG A 61 -1.88 0.33 6.83
N PHE A 62 -0.97 1.29 6.69
CA PHE A 62 0.15 1.52 7.57
C PHE A 62 0.23 2.98 7.97
N ARG A 63 0.50 3.23 9.26
CA ARG A 63 0.62 4.55 9.87
C ARG A 63 1.75 4.57 10.88
N PRO A 64 2.31 5.74 11.21
CA PRO A 64 3.21 5.87 12.36
C PRO A 64 2.56 5.44 13.68
N SER A 65 1.30 5.86 13.89
CA SER A 65 0.47 5.52 15.05
C SER A 65 -1.02 5.54 14.66
N LYS A 66 -1.90 5.15 15.60
CA LYS A 66 -3.35 5.20 15.41
C LYS A 66 -3.78 6.61 15.01
N GLU A 67 -4.58 6.71 13.95
CA GLU A 67 -5.14 7.98 13.43
C GLU A 67 -4.10 9.03 12.98
N GLN A 68 -2.84 8.65 12.82
CA GLN A 68 -1.79 9.56 12.35
C GLN A 68 -1.51 9.44 10.84
N TRP A 69 -0.97 10.53 10.31
CA TRP A 69 -0.40 10.64 8.97
C TRP A 69 1.14 10.64 9.07
N PRO A 70 1.88 10.31 7.99
CA PRO A 70 1.38 9.89 6.68
C PRO A 70 0.78 8.47 6.68
N LEU A 71 0.04 8.18 5.62
CA LEU A 71 -0.74 6.97 5.43
C LEU A 71 -0.21 6.22 4.20
N VAL A 72 0.35 5.03 4.41
CA VAL A 72 0.71 4.12 3.32
C VAL A 72 -0.37 3.07 3.19
N GLN A 73 -0.79 2.75 1.97
CA GLN A 73 -1.82 1.74 1.74
C GLN A 73 -1.41 0.85 0.57
N ILE A 74 -1.68 -0.45 0.68
CA ILE A 74 -1.31 -1.46 -0.32
C ILE A 74 -2.48 -2.40 -0.58
N GLY A 75 -2.63 -2.76 -1.85
CA GLY A 75 -3.52 -3.78 -2.38
C GLY A 75 -2.86 -4.44 -3.59
N SER A 76 -3.42 -5.53 -4.08
CA SER A 76 -2.91 -6.14 -5.32
C SER A 76 -3.07 -5.15 -6.47
N GLY A 77 -1.95 -4.77 -7.10
CA GLY A 77 -1.93 -3.80 -8.20
C GLY A 77 -1.95 -2.33 -7.78
N ILE A 78 -2.00 -1.99 -6.49
CA ILE A 78 -2.10 -0.60 -6.02
C ILE A 78 -1.28 -0.32 -4.76
N LEU A 79 -0.54 0.79 -4.77
CA LEU A 79 0.15 1.37 -3.61
C LEU A 79 -0.17 2.86 -3.53
N THR A 80 -0.51 3.35 -2.34
CA THR A 80 -0.75 4.79 -2.12
C THR A 80 0.05 5.32 -0.94
N LEU A 81 0.44 6.59 -1.04
CA LEU A 81 0.98 7.39 0.05
C LEU A 81 0.19 8.71 0.13
N ASN A 82 -0.46 8.90 1.26
CA ASN A 82 -1.30 10.06 1.52
C ASN A 82 -0.76 10.82 2.74
N ASP A 83 -0.70 12.14 2.66
CA ASP A 83 -0.32 13.02 3.78
C ASP A 83 -1.17 14.30 3.75
N THR A 84 -1.90 14.57 4.83
CA THR A 84 -2.85 15.69 4.91
C THR A 84 -2.56 16.70 6.02
N THR A 85 -1.61 16.43 6.92
CA THR A 85 -1.42 17.26 8.13
C THR A 85 -0.05 17.96 8.22
N HIS A 86 1.02 17.38 7.68
CA HIS A 86 2.39 17.93 7.84
C HIS A 86 3.10 18.10 6.50
N TYR A 87 2.40 18.69 5.52
CA TYR A 87 2.91 18.73 4.15
C TYR A 87 4.19 19.56 3.97
N SER A 88 5.21 18.88 3.45
CA SER A 88 6.41 19.47 2.83
C SER A 88 6.77 18.63 1.60
N TRP A 89 6.90 19.25 0.42
CA TRP A 89 7.26 18.52 -0.81
C TRP A 89 8.59 17.75 -0.70
N PRO A 90 9.66 18.31 -0.13
CA PRO A 90 10.89 17.57 0.12
C PRO A 90 10.68 16.26 0.91
N ASP A 91 9.93 16.32 2.02
CA ASP A 91 9.64 15.14 2.84
C ASP A 91 8.75 14.14 2.10
N PHE A 92 7.66 14.62 1.49
CA PHE A 92 6.74 13.78 0.73
C PHE A 92 7.42 13.08 -0.44
N SER A 93 8.24 13.79 -1.22
CA SER A 93 8.99 13.21 -2.33
C SER A 93 10.04 12.18 -1.87
N LYS A 94 10.66 12.41 -0.70
CA LYS A 94 11.59 11.45 -0.11
C LYS A 94 10.86 10.17 0.26
N ARG A 95 9.70 10.27 0.91
CA ARG A 95 8.87 9.11 1.27
C ARG A 95 8.42 8.32 0.05
N ILE A 96 8.08 8.97 -1.06
CA ILE A 96 7.77 8.28 -2.32
C ILE A 96 8.98 7.46 -2.79
N ARG A 97 10.17 8.07 -2.86
CA ARG A 97 11.41 7.38 -3.25
C ARG A 97 11.80 6.25 -2.30
N ASP A 98 11.51 6.40 -1.02
CA ASP A 98 11.73 5.33 -0.04
C ASP A 98 10.72 4.19 -0.21
N LEU A 99 9.60 4.36 -0.93
CA LEU A 99 8.63 3.28 -1.19
C LEU A 99 8.94 2.49 -2.46
N VAL A 100 9.28 3.17 -3.56
CA VAL A 100 9.47 2.58 -4.90
C VAL A 100 10.92 2.23 -5.25
#